data_AF-A0A0B1TRM7-F1
#
_entry.id   AF-A0A0B1TRM7-F1
#
_cell.length_a   1.000
_cell.length_b   1.000
_cell.length_c   1.000
_cell.angle_alpha   90.00
_cell.angle_beta   90.00
_cell.angle_gamma   90.00
#
_symmetry.space_group_name_H-M   'P 1'
#
loop_
_entity.id
_entity.type
_entity.pdbx_description
1 polymer ?
#
loop_
_entity_poly.entity_id
_entity_poly.type
_entity_poly.pdbx_seq_one_letter_code
_entity_poly.pdbx_strand_id
1 'polypeptide(L)' 'MCVTGGIFGAARLRTKHRHRFLTSHLPWIVEQATKARFFLAIDWENHWEETVPALQEKFGVTPLELYNSKSA' A
#
# COMPACT_ATOMS: atom_id res chain seq x y z
N MET A 1 7.90 -0.45 -16.01
CA MET A 1 8.73 -0.66 -14.79
C MET A 1 7.92 -1.16 -13.59
N CYS A 2 6.83 -0.49 -13.19
CA CYS A 2 6.04 -0.93 -12.00
C CYS A 2 5.20 -2.20 -12.24
N VAL A 3 4.60 -2.35 -13.42
CA VAL A 3 3.74 -3.51 -13.76
C VAL A 3 4.53 -4.82 -13.76
N THR A 4 5.69 -4.83 -14.44
CA THR A 4 6.57 -6.00 -14.48
C THR A 4 7.11 -6.35 -13.10
N GLY A 5 7.50 -5.35 -12.30
CA GLY A 5 7.91 -5.55 -10.91
C GLY A 5 6.82 -6.17 -10.03
N GLY A 6 5.57 -5.69 -10.16
CA GLY A 6 4.43 -6.25 -9.45
C GLY A 6 4.14 -7.70 -9.82
N ILE A 7 4.17 -8.03 -11.12
CA ILE A 7 3.89 -9.39 -11.60
C ILE A 7 5.02 -10.35 -11.20
N PHE A 8 6.28 -10.04 -11.53
CA PHE A 8 7.40 -10.95 -11.25
C PHE A 8 7.71 -11.04 -9.75
N GLY A 9 7.53 -9.94 -9.00
CA GLY A 9 7.66 -9.94 -7.54
C GLY A 9 6.61 -10.85 -6.88
N ALA A 10 5.35 -10.75 -7.31
CA ALA A 10 4.29 -11.63 -6.81
C ALA A 10 4.49 -13.09 -7.24
N ALA A 11 4.97 -13.33 -8.46
CA ALA A 11 5.24 -14.67 -8.99
C ALA A 11 6.37 -15.39 -8.23
N ARG A 12 7.38 -14.65 -7.73
CA ARG A 12 8.50 -15.19 -6.95
C ARG A 12 8.10 -15.67 -5.54
N LEU A 13 6.94 -15.27 -5.02
CA LEU A 13 6.50 -15.64 -3.67
C LEU A 13 6.16 -17.14 -3.57
N ARG A 14 6.56 -17.76 -2.45
CA ARG A 14 6.16 -19.14 -2.12
C ARG A 14 4.64 -19.23 -1.88
N THR A 15 4.03 -20.38 -2.16
CA THR A 15 2.57 -20.59 -2.19
C THR A 15 1.80 -19.99 -1.00
N LYS A 16 2.26 -20.19 0.24
CA LYS A 16 1.62 -19.63 1.45
C LYS A 16 1.66 -18.09 1.49
N HIS A 17 2.77 -17.48 1.11
CA HIS A 17 2.91 -16.02 1.07
C HIS A 17 2.14 -15.42 -0.10
N ARG A 18 2.15 -16.10 -1.25
CA ARG A 18 1.36 -15.69 -2.42
C ARG A 18 -0.14 -15.70 -2.11
N HIS A 19 -0.64 -16.71 -1.40
CA HIS A 19 -2.04 -16.75 -0.98
C HIS A 19 -2.38 -15.54 -0.09
N ARG A 20 -1.61 -15.28 0.98
CA ARG A 20 -1.81 -14.11 1.85
C ARG A 20 -1.69 -12.77 1.09
N PHE A 21 -0.77 -12.69 0.14
CA PHE A 21 -0.63 -11.51 -0.70
C PHE A 21 -1.90 -11.27 -1.52
N LEU A 22 -2.42 -12.29 -2.20
CA LEU A 22 -3.62 -12.18 -3.03
C LEU A 22 -4.89 -11.94 -2.23
N THR A 23 -5.04 -12.54 -1.04
CA THR A 23 -6.29 -12.47 -0.27
C THR A 23 -6.37 -11.25 0.64
N SER A 24 -5.26 -10.81 1.24
CA SER A 24 -5.28 -9.71 2.22
C SER A 24 -4.60 -8.45 1.73
N HIS A 25 -3.46 -8.56 1.03
CA HIS A 25 -2.64 -7.39 0.70
C HIS A 25 -3.06 -6.74 -0.62
N LEU A 26 -3.36 -7.54 -1.64
CA LEU A 26 -3.70 -7.04 -2.97
C LEU A 26 -4.98 -6.18 -2.97
N PRO A 27 -6.08 -6.57 -2.30
CA PRO A 27 -7.27 -5.72 -2.22
C PRO A 27 -6.97 -4.38 -1.56
N TRP A 28 -6.21 -4.39 -0.45
CA TRP A 28 -5.78 -3.17 0.21
C TRP A 28 -4.94 -2.28 -0.71
N ILE A 29 -3.93 -2.83 -1.40
CA ILE A 29 -3.08 -2.10 -2.34
C ILE A 29 -3.92 -1.41 -3.41
N VAL A 30 -4.87 -2.12 -4.02
CA VAL A 30 -5.73 -1.58 -5.08
C VAL A 30 -6.61 -0.44 -4.55
N GLU A 31 -7.19 -0.60 -3.35
CA GLU A 31 -7.98 0.46 -2.73
C GLU A 31 -7.12 1.69 -2.40
N GLN A 32 -5.92 1.51 -1.84
CA GLN A 32 -5.05 2.63 -1.54
C GLN A 32 -4.55 3.32 -2.82
N ALA A 33 -4.23 2.56 -3.87
CA ALA A 33 -3.79 3.13 -5.14
C ALA A 33 -4.87 3.98 -5.84
N THR A 34 -6.15 3.69 -5.57
CA THR A 34 -7.27 4.45 -6.13
C THR A 34 -7.70 5.64 -5.27
N LYS A 35 -7.55 5.55 -3.95
CA LYS A 35 -7.99 6.60 -3.01
C LYS A 35 -6.88 7.56 -2.56
N ALA A 36 -5.64 7.09 -2.51
CA ALA A 36 -4.52 7.89 -2.01
C ALA A 36 -4.09 8.95 -3.03
N ARG A 37 -3.40 9.98 -2.52
CA ARG A 37 -2.77 11.01 -3.36
C ARG A 37 -1.64 10.40 -4.20
N PHE A 38 -1.38 10.96 -5.39
CA PHE A 38 -0.28 10.52 -6.24
C PHE A 38 1.09 10.86 -5.65
N PHE A 39 1.81 9.84 -5.15
CA PHE A 39 3.04 10.01 -4.37
C PHE A 39 4.23 10.59 -5.13
N LEU A 40 4.28 10.44 -6.46
CA LEU A 40 5.35 11.02 -7.26
C LEU A 40 5.26 12.55 -7.36
N ALA A 41 4.12 13.15 -7.01
CA ALA A 41 3.90 14.60 -7.00
C ALA A 41 3.93 15.20 -5.58
N ILE A 42 4.56 14.52 -4.63
CA ILE A 42 4.73 14.98 -3.25
C ILE A 42 6.16 15.50 -3.07
N ASP A 43 6.28 16.68 -2.47
CA ASP A 43 7.55 17.24 -2.04
C ASP A 43 7.92 16.68 -0.66
N TRP A 44 8.68 15.59 -0.66
CA TRP A 44 9.00 14.84 0.54
C TRP A 44 9.92 15.60 1.49
N GLU A 45 10.71 16.55 1.01
CA GLU A 45 11.68 17.31 1.80
C GLU A 45 10.99 18.17 2.87
N ASN A 46 9.78 18.65 2.59
CA ASN A 46 8.96 19.40 3.55
C ASN A 46 8.24 18.53 4.59
N HIS A 47 8.37 17.20 4.51
CA HIS A 47 7.60 16.25 5.31
C HIS A 47 8.47 15.31 6.16
N TRP A 48 9.79 15.52 6.24
CA TRP A 48 10.70 14.63 6.98
C TRP A 48 10.45 14.56 8.48
N GLU A 49 9.99 15.65 9.08
CA GLU A 49 9.69 15.73 10.52
C GLU A 49 8.29 15.19 10.86
N GLU A 50 7.43 14.95 9.85
CA GLU A 50 6.07 14.45 10.07
C GLU A 50 6.10 12.94 10.35
N THR A 51 5.25 12.49 11.28
CA THR A 51 5.15 11.06 11.59
C THR A 51 4.44 10.31 10.47
N VAL A 52 4.81 9.05 10.26
CA VAL A 52 4.19 8.19 9.23
C VAL A 52 2.66 8.12 9.36
N PRO A 53 2.05 7.97 10.56
CA PRO A 53 0.59 7.98 10.70
C PRO A 53 -0.05 9.29 10.25
N ALA A 54 0.57 10.45 10.57
CA ALA A 54 0.09 11.75 10.13
C ALA A 54 0.16 11.90 8.59
N LEU A 55 1.24 11.43 7.97
CA LEU A 55 1.39 11.41 6.51
C LEU A 55 0.39 10.47 5.84
N GLN A 56 0.14 9.30 6.44
CA GLN A 56 -0.86 8.36 5.95
C GLN A 56 -2.25 9.00 5.92
N GLU A 57 -2.68 9.65 7.00
CA GLU A 57 -3.93 10.39 7.05
C GLU A 57 -3.98 11.51 6.01
N LYS A 58 -2.92 12.34 5.96
CA LYS A 58 -2.79 13.48 5.03
C LYS A 58 -2.84 13.08 3.56
N PHE A 59 -2.32 11.91 3.21
CA PHE A 59 -2.28 11.41 1.83
C PHE A 59 -3.37 10.39 1.50
N GLY A 60 -4.34 10.18 2.39
CA GLY A 60 -5.48 9.30 2.15
C GLY A 60 -5.14 7.81 2.15
N VAL A 61 -4.09 7.43 2.89
CA VAL A 61 -3.66 6.04 3.06
C VAL A 61 -4.23 5.49 4.35
N THR A 62 -5.03 4.43 4.23
CA THR A 62 -5.49 3.64 5.38
C THR A 62 -4.41 2.61 5.74
N PRO A 63 -3.93 2.53 6.99
CA PRO A 63 -3.00 1.49 7.41
C PRO A 63 -3.59 0.08 7.21
N LEU A 64 -2.75 -0.89 6.84
CA LEU A 64 -3.19 -2.26 6.55
C LEU A 64 -3.90 -2.92 7.75
N GLU A 65 -3.41 -2.67 8.97
CA GLU A 65 -4.02 -3.19 10.20
C GLU A 65 -5.46 -2.69 10.39
N LEU A 66 -5.68 -1.40 10.15
CA LEU A 66 -7.00 -0.77 10.24
C LEU A 66 -7.92 -1.19 9.08
N TYR A 67 -7.35 -1.47 7.91
CA TYR A 67 -8.14 -1.99 6.79
C TYR A 67 -8.66 -3.40 7.08
N ASN A 68 -7.79 -4.27 7.61
CA ASN A 68 -8.17 -5.64 7.95
C ASN A 68 -9.20 -5.69 9.09
N SER A 69 -9.16 -4.75 10.05
CA SER A 69 -10.17 -4.68 11.12
C SER A 69 -11.55 -4.23 10.63
N LYS A 70 -11.64 -3.48 9.53
CA LYS A 70 -12.93 -3.10 8.91
C LYS A 70 -13.56 -4.21 8.07
N SER A 71 -12.74 -5.16 7.62
CA SER A 71 -13.16 -6.28 6.77
C SER A 71 -13.42 -7.57 7.56
N ALA A 72 -13.12 -7.59 8.86
CA ALA A 72 -13.41 -8.68 9.79
C ALA A 72 -14.81 -8.52 10.40
#